data_AF-A0A961IYJ0-F1
#
_entry.id   AF-A0A961IYJ0-F1
#
_cell.length_a   1.000
_cell.length_b   1.000
_cell.length_c   1.000
_cell.angle_alpha   90.00
_cell.angle_beta   90.00
_cell.angle_gamma   90.00
#
_symmetry.space_group_name_H-M   'P 1'
#
loop_
_entity.id
_entity.type
_entity.pdbx_description
1 polymer ?
#
loop_
_entity_poly.entity_id
_entity_poly.type
_entity_poly.pdbx_seq_one_letter_code
_entity_poly.pdbx_strand_id
1 'polypeptide(L)'
;MKLRSQSWFDNPDNPGMTALYLERYLNFGITREELQSGKPIIGIAQTGSDLSPCNRHHIELAKRVRDGIVAAGGICLEFPVHPIQ
;
A
#
# COMPACT_ATOMS: atom_id res chain seq x y z
N MET A 1 11.03 -2.78 -15.86
CA MET A 1 11.07 -3.90 -14.89
C MET A 1 9.64 -4.29 -14.57
N LYS A 2 9.29 -5.60 -14.58
CA LYS A 2 7.94 -6.07 -14.20
C LYS A 2 7.85 -6.15 -12.68
N LEU A 3 6.86 -5.49 -12.07
CA LEU A 3 6.64 -5.53 -10.61
C LEU A 3 5.66 -6.62 -10.25
N ARG A 4 5.83 -7.26 -9.08
CA ARG A 4 4.90 -8.30 -8.61
C ARG A 4 3.46 -7.78 -8.50
N SER A 5 3.26 -6.51 -8.15
CA SER A 5 1.93 -5.90 -8.01
C SER A 5 1.09 -5.95 -9.30
N GLN A 6 1.73 -6.01 -10.47
CA GLN A 6 1.03 -6.13 -11.75
C GLN A 6 0.29 -7.47 -11.89
N SER A 7 0.72 -8.54 -11.22
CA SER A 7 -0.03 -9.81 -11.22
C SER A 7 -1.42 -9.70 -10.57
N TRP A 8 -1.67 -8.64 -9.79
CA TRP A 8 -2.97 -8.33 -9.19
C TRP A 8 -3.69 -7.19 -9.92
N PHE A 9 -2.99 -6.08 -10.19
CA PHE A 9 -3.65 -4.86 -10.68
C PHE A 9 -3.60 -4.67 -12.20
N ASP A 10 -2.80 -5.47 -12.91
CA ASP A 10 -2.61 -5.32 -14.35
C ASP A 10 -2.18 -6.65 -15.01
N ASN A 11 -2.95 -7.72 -14.77
CA ASN A 11 -2.67 -9.04 -15.33
C ASN A 11 -3.52 -9.30 -16.58
N PRO A 12 -2.96 -9.19 -17.81
CA PRO A 12 -3.72 -9.40 -19.04
C PRO A 12 -4.16 -10.85 -19.24
N ASP A 13 -3.47 -11.82 -18.61
CA ASP A 13 -3.81 -13.24 -18.70
C ASP A 13 -5.04 -13.60 -17.85
N ASN A 14 -5.44 -12.73 -16.92
CA ASN A 14 -6.62 -12.93 -16.07
C ASN A 14 -7.35 -11.60 -15.78
N PRO A 15 -8.07 -11.03 -16.77
CA PRO A 15 -8.71 -9.73 -16.65
C PRO A 15 -9.88 -9.74 -15.64
N GLY A 16 -10.58 -10.87 -15.49
CA GLY A 16 -11.66 -11.01 -14.51
C GLY A 16 -11.16 -10.88 -13.07
N MET A 17 -10.05 -11.56 -12.74
CA MET A 17 -9.43 -11.41 -11.41
C MET A 17 -8.83 -10.02 -11.21
N THR A 18 -8.23 -9.43 -12.24
CA THR A 18 -7.71 -8.05 -12.18
C THR A 18 -8.82 -7.06 -11.82
N ALA A 19 -9.99 -7.16 -12.46
CA ALA A 19 -11.15 -6.33 -12.14
C ALA A 19 -11.60 -6.48 -10.68
N LEU A 20 -11.66 -7.73 -10.17
CA LEU A 20 -12.02 -8.01 -8.78
C LEU A 20 -11.02 -7.42 -7.78
N TYR A 21 -9.72 -7.52 -8.06
CA TYR A 21 -8.69 -6.96 -7.19
C TYR A 21 -8.70 -5.43 -7.18
N LEU A 22 -8.92 -4.78 -8.32
CA LEU A 22 -9.00 -3.32 -8.39
C LEU A 22 -10.19 -2.78 -7.60
N GLU A 23 -11.37 -3.37 -7.79
CA GLU A 23 -12.65 -2.82 -7.35
C GLU A 23 -12.68 -2.45 -5.85
N ARG A 24 -12.10 -3.27 -4.98
CA ARG A 24 -12.04 -2.97 -3.53
C ARG A 24 -11.10 -1.83 -3.18
N TYR A 25 -10.00 -1.66 -3.90
CA TYR A 25 -9.04 -0.57 -3.61
C TYR A 25 -9.50 0.79 -4.13
N LEU A 26 -10.46 0.84 -5.05
CA LEU A 26 -11.04 2.09 -5.54
C LEU A 26 -12.06 2.72 -4.57
N ASN A 27 -12.49 2.00 -3.53
CA ASN A 27 -13.58 2.44 -2.66
C ASN A 27 -13.21 3.51 -1.62
N PHE A 28 -11.92 3.84 -1.47
CA PHE A 28 -11.42 4.83 -0.50
C PHE A 28 -10.56 5.95 -1.13
N GLY A 29 -10.62 6.09 -2.47
CA GLY A 29 -10.03 7.23 -3.18
C GLY A 29 -8.72 6.97 -3.92
N ILE A 30 -8.19 5.75 -3.93
CA ILE A 30 -7.14 5.38 -4.89
C ILE A 30 -7.76 5.26 -6.28
N THR A 31 -7.10 5.82 -7.28
CA THR A 31 -7.59 5.79 -8.67
C THR A 31 -7.12 4.53 -9.42
N ARG A 32 -7.85 4.17 -10.47
CA ARG A 32 -7.46 3.07 -11.36
C ARG A 32 -6.14 3.40 -12.05
N GLU A 33 -5.98 4.65 -12.46
CA GLU A 33 -4.79 5.18 -13.12
C GLU A 33 -3.56 5.01 -12.22
N GLU A 34 -3.68 5.25 -10.91
CA GLU A 34 -2.60 4.98 -9.97
C GLU A 34 -2.25 3.48 -9.93
N LEU A 35 -3.21 2.60 -9.67
CA LEU A 35 -2.94 1.16 -9.52
C LEU A 35 -2.40 0.49 -10.79
N GLN A 36 -2.73 1.04 -11.98
CA GLN A 36 -2.28 0.54 -13.28
C GLN A 36 -1.11 1.36 -13.89
N SER A 37 -0.59 2.38 -13.18
CA SER A 37 0.50 3.23 -13.68
C SER A 37 1.87 2.55 -13.77
N GLY A 38 2.00 1.33 -13.25
CA GLY A 38 3.29 0.65 -13.09
C GLY A 38 4.16 1.20 -11.97
N LYS A 39 3.68 2.18 -11.18
CA LYS A 39 4.36 2.66 -9.96
C LYS A 39 4.50 1.53 -8.94
N PRO A 40 5.57 1.52 -8.13
CA PRO A 40 5.72 0.54 -7.07
C PRO A 40 4.69 0.76 -5.96
N ILE A 41 4.05 -0.34 -5.56
CA ILE A 41 3.21 -0.38 -4.36
C ILE A 41 4.11 -0.66 -3.16
N ILE A 42 4.19 0.29 -2.24
CA ILE A 42 5.03 0.23 -1.04
C ILE A 42 4.15 -0.02 0.17
N GLY A 43 4.39 -1.14 0.83
CA GLY A 43 3.76 -1.50 2.09
C GLY A 43 4.46 -0.85 3.27
N ILE A 44 3.72 -0.19 4.18
CA ILE A 44 4.23 0.23 5.49
C ILE A 44 3.70 -0.75 6.54
N ALA A 45 4.59 -1.57 7.10
CA ALA A 45 4.27 -2.47 8.21
C ALA A 45 4.26 -1.66 9.52
N GLN A 46 3.07 -1.27 9.97
CA GLN A 46 2.88 -0.47 11.17
C GLN A 46 2.96 -1.34 12.42
N THR A 47 3.93 -1.07 13.29
CA THR A 47 4.17 -1.76 14.57
C THR A 47 3.73 -0.96 15.79
N GLY A 48 3.38 0.32 15.61
CA GLY A 48 2.96 1.21 16.67
C GLY A 48 1.52 0.96 17.11
N SER A 49 1.31 0.92 18.42
CA SER A 49 -0.01 0.86 19.04
C SER A 49 0.06 1.42 20.46
N ASP A 50 -1.09 1.64 21.11
CA ASP A 50 -1.11 2.01 22.53
C ASP A 50 -0.59 0.88 23.44
N LEU A 51 -0.57 -0.37 22.95
CA LEU A 51 0.00 -1.53 23.65
C LEU A 51 1.52 -1.65 23.48
N SER A 52 2.11 -1.00 22.47
CA SER A 52 3.53 -1.11 22.12
C SER A 52 4.21 0.25 22.26
N PRO A 53 4.48 0.73 23.49
CA PRO A 53 4.93 2.10 23.76
C PRO A 53 6.24 2.45 23.05
N CYS A 54 7.16 1.48 22.95
CA CYS A 54 8.42 1.64 22.21
C CYS A 54 8.19 2.02 20.74
N ASN A 55 7.14 1.48 20.12
CA ASN A 55 6.85 1.65 18.70
C ASN A 55 5.73 2.66 18.43
N ARG A 56 5.01 3.14 19.45
CA ARG A 56 3.83 4.01 19.30
C ARG A 56 4.11 5.25 18.43
N HIS A 57 5.31 5.80 18.52
CA HIS A 57 5.73 6.96 17.73
C HIS A 57 5.76 6.70 16.21
N HIS A 58 5.78 5.43 15.76
CA HIS A 58 5.66 5.07 14.34
C HIS A 58 4.30 5.41 13.72
N ILE A 59 3.25 5.63 14.52
CA ILE A 59 1.95 6.14 14.03
C ILE A 59 2.15 7.52 13.35
N GLU A 60 2.99 8.37 13.95
CA GLU A 60 3.28 9.69 13.39
C GLU A 60 4.35 9.63 12.30
N LEU A 61 5.37 8.80 12.46
CA LEU A 61 6.42 8.65 11.44
C LEU A 61 5.89 8.07 10.12
N ALA A 62 4.89 7.18 10.16
CA ALA A 62 4.29 6.60 8.96
C ALA A 62 3.71 7.67 8.01
N LYS A 63 3.22 8.80 8.54
CA LYS A 63 2.76 9.94 7.72
C LYS A 63 3.91 10.53 6.89
N ARG A 64 5.08 10.73 7.49
CA ARG A 64 6.29 11.24 6.80
C ARG A 64 6.84 10.23 5.79
N VAL A 65 6.79 8.94 6.12
CA VAL A 65 7.19 7.87 5.20
C VAL A 65 6.26 7.85 3.98
N ARG A 66 4.95 7.96 4.18
CA ARG A 66 3.95 8.08 3.11
C ARG A 66 4.23 9.28 2.21
N ASP A 67 4.49 10.46 2.76
CA ASP A 67 4.85 11.65 1.99
C ASP A 67 6.07 11.38 1.09
N GLY A 68 7.10 10.74 1.64
CA GLY A 68 8.32 10.39 0.91
C GLY A 68 8.07 9.40 -0.23
N ILE A 69 7.25 8.37 0.01
CA ILE A 69 6.85 7.39 -1.03
C ILE A 69 6.14 8.09 -2.18
N VAL A 70 5.16 8.95 -1.86
CA VAL A 70 4.38 9.68 -2.88
C VAL A 70 5.27 10.64 -3.66
N ALA A 71 6.14 11.39 -2.97
CA ALA A 71 7.09 12.31 -3.61
C ALA A 71 8.09 11.59 -4.54
N ALA A 72 8.47 10.35 -4.21
CA ALA A 72 9.31 9.51 -5.06
C ALA A 72 8.54 8.75 -6.17
N GLY A 73 7.23 8.96 -6.29
CA GLY A 73 6.40 8.34 -7.34
C GLY A 73 5.92 6.93 -7.02
N GLY A 74 5.90 6.51 -5.76
CA GLY A 74 5.28 5.25 -5.32
C GLY A 74 3.84 5.42 -4.84
N ILE A 75 3.15 4.30 -4.60
CA ILE A 75 1.81 4.25 -3.99
C ILE A 75 1.94 3.59 -2.63
N CYS A 76 1.43 4.25 -1.58
CA CYS A 76 1.63 3.83 -0.20
C CYS A 76 0.39 3.12 0.38
N LEU A 77 0.57 1.88 0.82
CA LEU A 77 -0.44 1.12 1.56
C LEU A 77 0.10 0.76 2.95
N GLU A 78 -0.50 1.30 4.00
CA GLU A 78 -0.13 1.00 5.37
C GLU A 78 -1.00 -0.14 5.89
N PHE A 79 -0.40 -1.09 6.60
CA PHE A 79 -1.10 -2.21 7.23
C PHE A 79 -0.52 -2.49 8.62
N PRO A 80 -1.35 -2.87 9.60
CA PRO A 80 -0.87 -3.25 10.92
C PRO A 80 -0.19 -4.62 10.87
N VAL A 81 0.71 -4.87 11.82
CA VAL A 81 1.25 -6.20 12.12
C VAL A 81 0.82 -6.66 13.50
N HIS A 82 1.05 -7.93 13.82
CA HIS A 82 0.77 -8.46 15.15
C HIS A 82 1.56 -7.65 16.20
N PRO A 83 0.89 -7.04 17.20
CA PRO A 83 1.58 -6.25 18.21
C PRO A 83 2.43 -7.16 19.10
N ILE A 84 3.64 -6.70 19.42
CA ILE A 84 4.55 -7.34 20.37
C ILE A 84 4.97 -6.26 21.37
N GLN A 85 5.11 -6.63 22.64
CA GLN A 85 5.72 -5.80 23.68
C GLN A 85 7.19 -6.16 23.84
#